data_AF-A0A9D4S543-F1
#
_entry.id   AF-A0A9D4S543-F1
#
_cell.length_a   1.000
_cell.length_b   1.000
_cell.length_c   1.000
_cell.angle_alpha   90.00
_cell.angle_beta   90.00
_cell.angle_gamma   90.00
#
_symmetry.space_group_name_H-M   'P 1'
#
loop_
_entity.id
_entity.type
_entity.pdbx_description
1 polymer ?
#
loop_
_entity_poly.entity_id
_entity_poly.type
_entity_poly.pdbx_seq_one_letter_code
_entity_poly.pdbx_strand_id
1 'polypeptide(L)' 'MDYFIVGSGSKTSSKRFHFDDIPESQVNFFFAKPKDVGGFACFEVSGDTMTVKMIDGLGQLQYKYPINPRK' A
#
# COMPACT_ATOMS: atom_id res chain seq x y z
N MET A 1 -13.85 4.12 5.62
CA MET A 1 -13.31 2.75 5.43
C MET A 1 -11.97 2.89 4.76
N ASP A 2 -10.99 2.09 5.16
CA ASP A 2 -9.64 2.11 4.60
C ASP A 2 -9.50 1.05 3.49
N TYR A 3 -8.77 1.38 2.44
CA TYR A 3 -8.52 0.50 1.29
C TYR A 3 -7.02 0.30 1.10
N PHE A 4 -6.61 -0.95 0.87
CA PHE A 4 -5.23 -1.33 0.58
C PHE A 4 -5.18 -2.07 -0.76
N ILE A 5 -4.55 -1.47 -1.76
CA ILE A 5 -4.39 -2.07 -3.09
C ILE A 5 -2.99 -2.67 -3.18
N VAL A 6 -2.92 -3.99 -3.35
CA VAL A 6 -1.66 -4.75 -3.42
C VAL A 6 -1.72 -5.65 -4.65
N GLY A 7 -0.94 -5.30 -5.67
CA GLY A 7 -0.98 -5.97 -6.97
C GLY A 7 0.36 -6.00 -7.71
N SER A 8 1.46 -5.76 -7.00
CA SER A 8 2.81 -5.59 -7.56
C SER A 8 3.71 -6.83 -7.39
N GLY A 9 3.15 -8.04 -7.34
CA GLY A 9 3.94 -9.26 -7.10
C GLY A 9 4.81 -9.73 -8.27
N SER A 10 4.61 -9.19 -9.47
CA SER A 10 5.36 -9.59 -10.68
C SER A 10 5.60 -8.45 -11.65
N LYS A 11 4.59 -7.59 -11.87
CA LYS A 11 4.69 -6.42 -12.75
C LYS A 11 4.22 -5.19 -12.02
N THR A 12 4.80 -4.06 -12.38
CA THR A 12 4.45 -2.77 -11.81
C THR A 12 4.20 -1.77 -12.93
N SER A 13 3.13 -0.98 -12.82
CA SER A 13 2.77 0.07 -13.78
C SER A 13 2.73 1.41 -13.06
N SER A 14 3.48 2.39 -13.55
CA SER A 14 3.44 3.77 -13.04
C SER A 14 2.30 4.60 -13.64
N LYS A 15 1.46 4.00 -14.49
CA LYS A 15 0.34 4.67 -15.14
C LYS A 15 -0.74 5.04 -14.11
N ARG A 16 -1.30 6.24 -14.23
CA ARG A 16 -2.26 6.85 -13.30
C ARG A 16 -3.59 7.20 -13.98
N PHE A 17 -4.11 6.30 -14.83
CA PHE A 17 -5.27 6.59 -15.69
C PHE A 17 -6.54 7.07 -14.97
N HIS A 18 -6.77 6.58 -13.75
CA HIS A 18 -7.96 6.90 -12.94
C HIS A 18 -7.62 7.75 -11.72
N PHE A 19 -6.45 8.38 -11.70
CA PHE A 19 -6.03 9.13 -10.51
C PHE A 19 -6.90 10.37 -10.31
N ASP A 20 -7.27 11.05 -11.39
CA ASP A 20 -8.12 12.24 -11.35
C ASP A 20 -9.60 11.90 -11.06
N ASP A 21 -9.98 10.63 -11.18
CA ASP A 21 -11.31 10.13 -10.80
C ASP A 21 -11.45 9.94 -9.27
N ILE A 22 -10.34 10.01 -8.54
CA ILE A 22 -10.27 9.77 -7.09
C ILE A 22 -10.00 11.11 -6.39
N PRO A 23 -10.79 11.51 -5.38
CA PRO A 23 -10.47 12.70 -4.58
C PRO A 23 -9.08 12.59 -3.97
N GLU A 24 -8.21 13.59 -4.17
CA GLU A 24 -6.82 13.55 -3.72
C GLU A 24 -6.68 13.22 -2.22
N SER A 25 -7.62 13.69 -1.41
CA SER A 25 -7.67 13.43 0.04
C SER A 25 -7.87 11.95 0.42
N GLN A 26 -8.19 11.08 -0.55
CA GLN A 26 -8.38 9.64 -0.34
C GLN A 26 -7.13 8.82 -0.68
N VAL A 27 -6.14 9.40 -1.36
CA VAL A 27 -4.91 8.70 -1.74
C VAL A 27 -3.78 9.00 -0.75
N ASN A 28 -3.66 8.14 0.27
CA ASN A 28 -2.63 8.30 1.30
C ASN A 28 -1.23 7.83 0.85
N PHE A 29 -1.16 6.89 -0.09
CA PHE A 29 0.09 6.30 -0.55
C PHE A 29 -0.04 5.68 -1.95
N PHE A 30 0.97 5.88 -2.79
CA PHE A 30 1.10 5.24 -4.10
C PHE A 30 2.56 4.87 -4.37
N PHE A 31 2.80 3.60 -4.71
CA PHE A 31 4.11 3.11 -5.10
C PHE A 31 4.02 2.33 -6.41
N ALA A 32 4.82 2.74 -7.38
CA ALA A 32 4.97 2.02 -8.63
C ALA A 32 6.33 2.32 -9.26
N LYS A 33 7.27 1.39 -9.14
CA LYS A 33 8.59 1.45 -9.79
C LYS A 33 8.66 0.36 -10.88
N PRO A 34 8.43 0.68 -12.17
CA PRO A 34 8.32 -0.34 -13.23
C PRO A 34 9.56 -1.19 -13.48
N LYS A 35 10.75 -0.71 -13.07
CA LYS A 35 12.02 -1.45 -13.20
C LYS A 35 12.40 -2.24 -11.95
N ASP A 36 11.66 -2.09 -10.86
CA ASP A 36 11.88 -2.85 -9.64
C ASP A 36 11.13 -4.18 -9.68
N VAL A 37 11.52 -5.08 -8.77
CA VAL A 37 10.89 -6.37 -8.48
C VAL A 37 9.47 -6.27 -7.90
N GLY A 38 8.90 -5.07 -7.83
CA GLY A 38 7.56 -4.82 -7.32
C GLY A 38 7.52 -4.72 -5.80
N GLY A 39 6.57 -5.38 -5.16
CA GLY A 39 6.38 -5.30 -3.71
C GLY A 39 5.14 -6.02 -3.20
N PHE A 40 4.98 -6.07 -1.89
CA PHE A 40 3.91 -6.75 -1.18
C PHE A 40 3.50 -6.00 0.08
N ALA A 41 2.38 -6.40 0.69
CA ALA A 41 1.95 -5.88 1.98
C ALA A 41 2.10 -6.96 3.07
N CYS A 42 2.52 -6.53 4.25
CA CYS A 42 2.50 -7.32 5.48
C CYS A 42 1.50 -6.72 6.45
N PHE A 43 0.62 -7.55 7.01
CA PHE A 43 -0.37 -7.17 8.00
C PHE A 43 0.03 -7.77 9.35
N GLU A 44 0.38 -6.91 10.29
CA GLU A 44 0.73 -7.30 11.66
C GLU A 44 -0.47 -7.00 12.55
N VAL A 45 -1.12 -8.04 13.07
CA VAL A 45 -2.32 -7.90 13.91
C VAL A 45 -1.96 -8.23 15.35
N SER A 46 -2.21 -7.28 16.26
CA SER A 46 -2.21 -7.46 17.70
C SER A 46 -3.62 -7.24 18.27
N GLY A 47 -3.81 -7.48 19.57
CA GLY A 47 -5.13 -7.32 20.21
C GLY A 47 -5.63 -5.87 20.23
N ASP A 48 -4.74 -4.90 20.07
CA ASP A 48 -5.00 -3.47 20.19
C ASP A 48 -4.83 -2.70 18.87
N THR A 49 -4.18 -3.26 17.84
CA THR A 49 -3.89 -2.56 16.58
C THR A 49 -3.60 -3.55 15.45
N MET A 50 -3.99 -3.20 14.22
CA MET A 50 -3.48 -3.82 13.01
C MET A 50 -2.54 -2.82 12.31
N THR A 51 -1.30 -3.21 12.05
CA THR A 51 -0.35 -2.39 11.28
C THR A 51 -0.19 -2.96 9.89
N VAL A 52 -0.45 -2.13 8.87
CA VAL A 52 -0.16 -2.45 7.47
C VAL A 52 1.21 -1.89 7.11
N LYS A 53 2.08 -2.74 6.55
CA LYS A 53 3.39 -2.37 6.02
C LYS A 53 3.44 -2.66 4.52
N MET A 54 3.71 -1.66 3.70
CA MET A 54 3.99 -1.84 2.27
C MET A 54 5.51 -1.94 2.10
N ILE A 55 5.97 -3.04 1.50
CA ILE A 55 7.39 -3.39 1.39
C ILE A 55 7.69 -3.58 -0.10
N ASP A 56 8.79 -3.00 -0.60
CA ASP A 56 9.23 -3.23 -1.97
C ASP A 56 9.92 -4.60 -2.12
N GLY A 57 10.17 -5.03 -3.36
CA GLY A 57 10.80 -6.33 -3.61
C GLY A 57 12.28 -6.41 -3.19
N LEU A 58 12.90 -5.31 -2.74
CA LEU A 58 14.22 -5.30 -2.12
C LEU A 58 14.14 -5.40 -0.59
N GLY A 59 12.93 -5.48 -0.02
CA GLY A 59 12.69 -5.56 1.41
C GLY A 59 12.65 -4.21 2.13
N GLN A 60 12.64 -3.09 1.40
CA GLN A 60 12.56 -1.77 2.03
C GLN A 60 11.12 -1.40 2.35
N LEU A 61 10.91 -0.85 3.55
CA LEU A 61 9.61 -0.33 3.99
C LEU A 61 9.30 0.96 3.24
N GLN A 62 8.21 0.96 2.47
CA GLN A 62 7.77 2.12 1.69
C GLN A 62 6.63 2.89 2.38
N TYR A 63 5.79 2.18 3.15
CA TYR A 63 4.68 2.80 3.88
C TYR A 63 4.29 1.97 5.10
N LYS A 64 3.83 2.64 6.16
CA LYS A 64 3.34 2.03 7.39
C LYS A 64 2.09 2.76 7.86
N TYR A 65 1.01 2.02 8.13
CA TYR A 65 -0.25 2.58 8.60
C TYR A 65 -0.86 1.74 9.72
N PRO A 66 -1.03 2.30 10.94
CA PRO A 66 -1.74 1.64 12.03
C PRO A 66 -3.26 1.82 11.89
N ILE A 67 -4.00 0.77 12.22
CA ILE A 67 -5.46 0.72 12.23
C ILE A 67 -5.88 0.26 13.62
N ASN A 68 -6.61 1.11 14.32
CA ASN A 68 -7.17 0.76 15.62
C ASN A 68 -8.45 -0.07 15.43
N PRO A 69 -8.75 -1.02 16.33
CA PRO A 69 -10.03 -1.70 16.38
C PRO A 69 -11.19 -0.70 16.37
N ARG A 70 -12.22 -1.01 15.59
CA ARG A 70 -13.47 -0.24 15.63
C ARG A 70 -14.21 -0.62 16.91
N LYS A 71 -14.76 0.38 17.62
CA LYS A 71 -15.61 0.17 18.79
C LYS A 71 -16.86 -0.63 18.43
#